data_AF-A0A8J2MX99-F1
#
_entry.id   AF-A0A8J2MX99-F1
#
_cell.length_a   1.000
_cell.length_b   1.000
_cell.length_c   1.000
_cell.angle_alpha   90.00
_cell.angle_beta   90.00
_cell.angle_gamma   90.00
#
_symmetry.space_group_name_H-M   'P 1'
#
loop_
_entity.id
_entity.type
_entity.pdbx_description
1 polymer ?
#
loop_
_entity_poly.entity_id
_entity_poly.type
_entity_poly.pdbx_seq_one_letter_code
_entity_poly.pdbx_strand_id
1 'polypeptide(L)'
;MRRLQEAEGREEREAASAAEKARRAAVEEEIRERARQEREERKAEEKREAGLEAERRERVVTFVKEKMREIGAVDLVDAAWKEGKDRVWVERLIRASGLMQQLQKEGGHVMITGRDWLVRIDEDVMARAYAEAEQLGERNGGKVGFEEFGGILERAVLGRAAA
;
A
#
# COMPACT_ATOMS: atom_id res chain seq x y z
N MET A 1 11.59 -78.78 25.19
CA MET A 1 12.16 -77.68 25.99
C MET A 1 12.81 -76.59 25.16
N ARG A 2 13.77 -76.85 24.25
CA ARG A 2 14.42 -75.79 23.44
C ARG A 2 13.49 -74.97 22.53
N ARG A 3 12.55 -75.60 21.81
CA ARG A 3 11.62 -74.88 20.89
C ARG A 3 10.61 -73.96 21.59
N LEU A 4 10.28 -74.23 22.85
CA LEU A 4 9.35 -73.40 23.62
C LEU A 4 10.04 -72.11 24.10
N GLN A 5 11.30 -72.21 24.53
CA GLN A 5 12.12 -71.05 24.92
C GLN A 5 12.50 -70.14 23.73
N GLU A 6 12.69 -70.72 22.54
CA GLU A 6 12.91 -69.95 21.31
C GLU A 6 11.64 -69.21 20.83
N ALA A 7 10.45 -69.75 21.11
CA ALA A 7 9.18 -69.11 20.79
C ALA A 7 8.88 -67.93 21.73
N GLU A 8 9.05 -68.12 23.05
CA GLU A 8 8.92 -67.04 24.04
C GLU A 8 9.90 -65.89 23.77
N GLY A 9 11.16 -66.21 23.49
CA GLY A 9 12.16 -65.18 23.15
C GLY A 9 11.91 -64.48 21.81
N ARG A 10 11.04 -65.00 20.95
CA ARG A 10 10.62 -64.38 19.68
C ARG A 10 9.42 -63.45 19.90
N GLU A 11 8.44 -63.88 20.70
CA GLU A 11 7.31 -63.06 21.12
C GLU A 11 7.76 -61.83 21.92
N GLU A 12 8.72 -61.97 22.84
CA GLU A 12 9.28 -60.83 23.58
C GLU A 12 9.98 -59.82 22.67
N ARG A 13 10.71 -60.29 21.65
CA ARG A 13 11.38 -59.43 20.66
C ARG A 13 10.39 -58.73 19.74
N GLU A 14 9.34 -59.41 19.34
CA GLU A 14 8.27 -58.82 18.51
C GLU A 14 7.46 -57.79 19.31
N ALA A 15 7.13 -58.09 20.57
CA ALA A 15 6.46 -57.15 21.46
C ALA A 15 7.31 -55.89 21.73
N ALA A 16 8.62 -56.07 21.96
CA ALA A 16 9.55 -54.94 22.14
C ALA A 16 9.66 -54.09 20.86
N SER A 17 9.76 -54.72 19.68
CA SER A 17 9.80 -54.01 18.40
C SER A 17 8.49 -53.28 18.09
N ALA A 18 7.34 -53.88 18.41
CA ALA A 18 6.04 -53.26 18.25
C ALA A 18 5.87 -52.05 19.19
N ALA A 19 6.30 -52.17 20.45
CA ALA A 19 6.29 -51.07 21.41
C ALA A 19 7.20 -49.90 20.98
N GLU A 20 8.38 -50.19 20.43
CA GLU A 20 9.28 -49.16 19.90
C GLU A 20 8.68 -48.47 18.66
N LYS A 21 8.12 -49.24 17.72
CA LYS A 21 7.42 -48.68 16.55
C LYS A 21 6.25 -47.80 16.95
N ALA A 22 5.47 -48.20 17.95
CA ALA A 22 4.36 -47.41 18.48
C ALA A 22 4.85 -46.08 19.09
N ARG A 23 5.97 -46.10 19.84
CA ARG A 23 6.58 -44.87 20.39
C ARG A 23 7.07 -43.93 19.28
N ARG A 24 7.74 -44.45 18.26
CA ARG A 24 8.21 -43.65 17.11
C ARG A 24 7.03 -43.06 16.33
N ALA A 25 5.99 -43.84 16.08
CA ALA A 25 4.79 -43.38 15.39
C ALA A 25 4.07 -42.26 16.17
N ALA A 26 3.95 -42.38 17.50
CA ALA A 26 3.37 -41.35 18.34
C ALA A 26 4.17 -40.03 18.29
N VAL A 27 5.51 -40.12 18.35
CA VAL A 27 6.39 -38.94 18.23
C VAL A 27 6.33 -38.32 16.83
N GLU A 28 6.31 -39.13 15.77
CA GLU A 28 6.17 -38.62 14.39
C GLU A 28 4.83 -37.94 14.15
N GLU A 29 3.75 -38.46 14.75
CA GLU A 29 2.43 -37.83 14.65
C GLU A 29 2.39 -36.50 15.42
N GLU A 30 2.97 -36.46 16.63
CA GLU A 30 3.10 -35.21 17.40
C GLU A 30 3.93 -34.15 16.64
N ILE A 31 5.03 -34.56 16.00
CA ILE A 31 5.84 -33.68 15.15
C ILE A 31 5.03 -33.19 13.94
N ARG A 32 4.25 -34.08 13.30
CA ARG A 32 3.40 -33.71 12.16
C ARG A 32 2.29 -32.74 12.55
N GLU A 33 1.64 -32.97 13.68
CA GLU A 33 0.61 -32.07 14.20
C GLU A 33 1.19 -30.69 14.54
N ARG A 34 2.32 -30.63 15.24
CA ARG A 34 3.01 -29.36 15.53
C ARG A 34 3.42 -28.62 14.26
N ALA A 35 4.03 -29.31 13.30
CA ALA A 35 4.43 -28.72 12.03
C ALA A 35 3.24 -28.23 11.20
N ARG A 36 2.06 -28.85 11.34
CA ARG A 36 0.82 -28.39 10.71
C ARG A 36 0.30 -27.14 11.40
N GLN A 37 0.24 -27.13 12.73
CA GLN A 37 -0.19 -25.97 13.52
C GLN A 37 0.67 -24.75 13.22
N GLU A 38 2.01 -24.88 13.24
CA GLU A 38 2.92 -23.78 12.93
C GLU A 38 2.70 -23.20 11.51
N ARG A 39 2.42 -24.05 10.53
CA ARG A 39 2.10 -23.59 9.16
C ARG A 39 0.77 -22.86 9.11
N GLU A 40 -0.24 -23.35 9.80
CA GLU A 40 -1.56 -22.73 9.85
C GLU A 40 -1.49 -21.37 10.58
N GLU A 41 -0.76 -21.29 11.68
CA GLU A 41 -0.51 -20.04 12.42
C GLU A 41 0.25 -19.02 11.56
N ARG A 42 1.35 -19.43 10.93
CA ARG A 42 2.11 -18.55 10.03
C ARG A 42 1.25 -18.05 8.87
N LYS A 43 0.45 -18.93 8.26
CA LYS A 43 -0.46 -18.55 7.17
C LYS A 43 -1.55 -17.59 7.64
N ALA A 44 -2.05 -17.76 8.87
CA ALA A 44 -3.04 -16.86 9.46
C ALA A 44 -2.43 -15.48 9.75
N GLU A 45 -1.19 -15.43 10.25
CA GLU A 45 -0.47 -14.18 10.49
C GLU A 45 -0.16 -13.44 9.19
N GLU A 46 0.40 -14.12 8.18
CA GLU A 46 0.67 -13.54 6.86
C GLU A 46 -0.63 -13.00 6.22
N LYS A 47 -1.74 -13.74 6.34
CA LYS A 47 -3.05 -13.29 5.84
C LYS A 47 -3.56 -12.06 6.60
N ARG A 48 -3.37 -12.01 7.91
CA ARG A 48 -3.77 -10.87 8.75
C ARG A 48 -2.96 -9.63 8.38
N GLU A 49 -1.64 -9.75 8.26
CA GLU A 49 -0.78 -8.64 7.86
C GLU A 49 -1.11 -8.12 6.46
N ALA A 50 -1.31 -9.03 5.50
CA ALA A 50 -1.72 -8.68 4.15
C ALA A 50 -3.08 -7.96 4.12
N GLY A 51 -4.04 -8.40 4.94
CA GLY A 51 -5.33 -7.74 5.10
C GLY A 51 -5.21 -6.32 5.65
N LEU A 52 -4.43 -6.15 6.73
CA LEU A 52 -4.18 -4.83 7.31
C LEU A 52 -3.47 -3.89 6.34
N GLU A 53 -2.53 -4.40 5.54
CA GLU A 53 -1.87 -3.58 4.51
C GLU A 53 -2.84 -3.21 3.37
N ALA A 54 -3.70 -4.13 2.94
CA ALA A 54 -4.72 -3.85 1.93
C ALA A 54 -5.68 -2.75 2.39
N GLU A 55 -6.16 -2.82 3.64
CA GLU A 55 -7.02 -1.78 4.22
C GLU A 55 -6.30 -0.43 4.30
N ARG A 56 -5.02 -0.39 4.68
CA ARG A 56 -4.21 0.85 4.67
C ARG A 56 -4.14 1.44 3.26
N ARG A 57 -3.87 0.61 2.25
CA ARG A 57 -3.79 1.04 0.86
C ARG A 57 -5.12 1.62 0.39
N GLU A 58 -6.23 0.96 0.70
CA GLU A 58 -7.57 1.43 0.35
C GLU A 58 -7.91 2.77 1.01
N ARG A 59 -7.61 2.94 2.30
CA ARG A 59 -7.83 4.21 3.01
C ARG A 59 -7.07 5.36 2.38
N VAL A 60 -5.79 5.17 2.05
CA VAL A 60 -4.96 6.22 1.43
C VAL A 60 -5.48 6.59 0.05
N VAL A 61 -5.78 5.60 -0.80
CA VAL A 61 -6.30 5.85 -2.15
C VAL A 61 -7.65 6.57 -2.06
N THR A 62 -8.53 6.17 -1.14
CA THR A 62 -9.84 6.80 -0.94
C THR A 62 -9.69 8.24 -0.47
N PHE A 63 -8.88 8.47 0.57
CA PHE A 63 -8.59 9.81 1.08
C PHE A 63 -8.04 10.76 0.00
N VAL A 64 -7.06 10.29 -0.78
CA VAL A 64 -6.47 11.07 -1.88
C VAL A 64 -7.52 11.35 -2.96
N LYS A 65 -8.33 10.35 -3.35
CA LYS A 65 -9.38 10.51 -4.35
C LYS A 65 -10.43 11.54 -3.91
N GLU A 66 -10.87 11.50 -2.66
CA GLU A 66 -11.84 12.44 -2.10
C GLU A 66 -11.27 13.86 -2.10
N LYS A 67 -10.05 14.05 -1.59
CA LYS A 67 -9.38 15.36 -1.58
C LYS A 67 -9.15 15.91 -2.99
N MET A 68 -8.80 15.06 -3.94
CA MET A 68 -8.65 15.45 -5.34
C MET A 68 -9.98 15.85 -6.01
N ARG A 69 -11.11 15.32 -5.54
CA ARG A 69 -12.43 15.71 -6.05
C ARG A 69 -12.92 17.01 -5.45
N GLU A 70 -12.75 17.17 -4.14
CA GLU A 70 -13.16 18.37 -3.40
C GLU A 70 -12.33 19.60 -3.77
N ILE A 71 -11.00 19.45 -3.68
CA ILE A 71 -10.06 20.56 -3.65
C ILE A 71 -9.08 20.50 -4.84
N GLY A 72 -8.92 19.32 -5.46
CA GLY A 72 -8.03 19.11 -6.60
C GLY A 72 -6.53 19.19 -6.26
N ALA A 73 -6.18 19.23 -4.99
CA ALA A 73 -4.81 19.21 -4.50
C ALA A 73 -4.72 18.42 -3.18
N VAL A 74 -3.65 17.65 -3.00
CA VAL A 74 -3.38 16.94 -1.75
C VAL A 74 -1.88 16.80 -1.52
N ASP A 75 -1.48 17.01 -0.27
CA ASP A 75 -0.13 16.73 0.21
C ASP A 75 0.02 15.23 0.49
N LEU A 76 0.90 14.55 -0.24
CA LEU A 76 1.14 13.11 -0.08
C LEU A 76 1.96 12.80 1.18
N VAL A 77 2.69 13.77 1.74
CA VAL A 77 3.42 13.62 2.99
C VAL A 77 2.44 13.51 4.15
N ASP A 78 1.41 14.37 4.18
CA ASP A 78 0.36 14.31 5.19
C ASP A 78 -0.42 12.99 5.11
N ALA A 79 -0.70 12.51 3.90
CA ALA A 79 -1.33 11.21 3.69
C ALA A 79 -0.45 10.05 4.20
N ALA A 80 0.87 10.13 3.99
CA ALA A 80 1.83 9.13 4.46
C ALA A 80 1.95 9.11 5.99
N TRP A 81 2.02 10.30 6.61
CA TRP A 81 2.17 10.45 8.04
C TRP A 81 1.00 9.85 8.83
N LYS A 82 -0.24 10.05 8.35
CA LYS A 82 -1.46 9.46 8.95
C LYS A 82 -1.44 7.94 9.05
N GLU A 83 -0.75 7.27 8.13
CA GLU A 83 -0.67 5.80 8.08
C GLU A 83 0.68 5.25 8.58
N GLY A 84 1.55 6.11 9.10
CA GLY A 84 2.89 5.74 9.55
C GLY A 84 3.76 5.19 8.43
N LYS A 85 3.63 5.74 7.22
CA LYS A 85 4.37 5.35 6.02
C LYS A 85 5.25 6.48 5.54
N ASP A 86 6.17 6.15 4.64
CA ASP A 86 6.96 7.15 3.94
C ASP A 86 6.23 7.68 2.68
N ARG A 87 6.67 8.85 2.20
CA ARG A 87 6.12 9.49 1.00
C ARG A 87 6.26 8.63 -0.26
N VAL A 88 7.35 7.86 -0.38
CA VAL A 88 7.64 7.04 -1.56
C VAL A 88 6.62 5.90 -1.67
N TRP A 89 6.21 5.35 -0.53
CA TRP A 89 5.17 4.34 -0.43
C TRP A 89 3.83 4.88 -0.94
N VAL A 90 3.42 6.08 -0.51
CA VAL A 90 2.18 6.71 -0.97
C VAL A 90 2.25 7.04 -2.46
N GLU A 91 3.34 7.65 -2.93
CA GLU A 91 3.52 7.96 -4.36
C GLU A 91 3.41 6.68 -5.22
N ARG A 92 4.12 5.61 -4.85
CA ARG A 92 4.06 4.33 -5.57
C ARG A 92 2.66 3.74 -5.55
N LEU A 93 1.98 3.81 -4.41
CA LEU A 93 0.60 3.36 -4.28
C LEU A 93 -0.32 4.14 -5.22
N ILE A 94 -0.25 5.46 -5.24
CA ILE A 94 -1.09 6.29 -6.11
C ILE A 94 -0.80 6.00 -7.58
N ARG A 95 0.48 5.89 -7.98
CA ARG A 95 0.86 5.52 -9.36
C ARG A 95 0.35 4.14 -9.76
N ALA A 96 0.41 3.15 -8.85
CA ALA A 96 -0.02 1.78 -9.11
C ALA A 96 -1.55 1.60 -9.06
N SER A 97 -2.25 2.44 -8.30
CA SER A 97 -3.71 2.35 -8.10
C SER A 97 -4.54 2.67 -9.36
N GLY A 98 -3.93 3.29 -10.37
CA GLY A 98 -4.65 3.81 -11.54
C GLY A 98 -5.40 5.13 -11.29
N LEU A 99 -5.32 5.68 -10.06
CA LEU A 99 -6.06 6.89 -9.67
C LEU A 99 -5.68 8.10 -10.53
N MET A 100 -4.40 8.28 -10.86
CA MET A 100 -3.96 9.40 -11.70
C MET A 100 -4.61 9.37 -13.08
N GLN A 101 -4.65 8.20 -13.73
CA GLN A 101 -5.29 8.04 -15.03
C GLN A 101 -6.80 8.24 -14.93
N GLN A 102 -7.42 7.82 -13.83
CA GLN A 102 -8.84 8.09 -13.60
C GLN A 102 -9.10 9.59 -13.48
N LEU A 103 -8.34 10.31 -12.65
CA LEU A 103 -8.54 11.74 -12.45
C LEU A 103 -8.26 12.55 -13.72
N GLN A 104 -7.28 12.15 -14.53
CA GLN A 104 -7.04 12.78 -15.84
C GLN A 104 -8.24 12.62 -16.80
N LYS A 105 -8.96 11.49 -16.74
CA LYS A 105 -10.19 11.29 -17.52
C LYS A 105 -11.37 12.13 -17.02
N GLU A 106 -11.38 12.47 -15.72
CA GLU A 106 -12.36 13.38 -15.13
C GLU A 106 -12.11 14.85 -15.58
N GLY A 107 -10.95 15.14 -16.17
CA GLY A 107 -10.60 16.44 -16.76
C GLY A 107 -9.39 17.09 -16.09
N GLY A 108 -8.70 17.95 -16.86
CA GLY A 108 -7.50 18.65 -16.41
C GLY A 108 -6.23 17.78 -16.41
N HIS A 109 -5.10 18.42 -16.13
CA HIS A 109 -3.80 17.76 -16.04
C HIS A 109 -3.48 17.41 -14.59
N VAL A 110 -3.35 16.11 -14.30
CA VAL A 110 -2.97 15.64 -12.96
C VAL A 110 -1.51 15.23 -12.92
N MET A 111 -0.77 15.79 -11.96
CA MET A 111 0.65 15.54 -11.79
C MET A 111 1.07 15.53 -10.32
N ILE A 112 2.22 14.89 -10.04
CA ILE A 112 2.89 14.96 -8.75
C ILE A 112 4.02 15.98 -8.87
N THR A 113 4.05 16.97 -7.98
CA THR A 113 5.06 18.03 -7.96
C THR A 113 6.35 17.55 -7.30
N GLY A 114 7.45 18.28 -7.49
CA GLY A 114 8.72 17.99 -6.81
C GLY A 114 8.69 18.17 -5.28
N ARG A 115 7.58 18.70 -4.73
CA ARG A 115 7.34 18.83 -3.29
C ARG A 115 6.34 17.79 -2.77
N ASP A 116 6.12 16.69 -3.50
CA ASP A 116 5.25 15.58 -3.10
C ASP A 116 3.75 15.95 -3.01
N TRP A 117 3.31 16.94 -3.79
CA TRP A 117 1.88 17.27 -3.91
C TRP A 117 1.28 16.61 -5.14
N LEU A 118 0.11 15.99 -5.01
CA LEU A 118 -0.71 15.61 -6.16
C LEU A 118 -1.66 16.75 -6.47
N VAL A 119 -1.59 17.29 -7.69
CA VAL A 119 -2.36 18.47 -8.11
C VAL A 119 -3.08 18.21 -9.43
N ARG A 120 -4.29 18.76 -9.57
CA ARG A 120 -5.08 18.80 -10.81
C ARG A 120 -5.16 20.23 -11.33
N ILE A 121 -4.64 20.46 -12.52
CA ILE A 121 -4.75 21.73 -13.24
C ILE A 121 -5.90 21.60 -14.24
N ASP A 122 -7.06 22.14 -13.87
CA ASP A 122 -8.25 22.19 -14.72
C ASP A 122 -8.43 23.58 -15.35
N GLU A 123 -9.50 23.73 -16.14
CA GLU A 123 -9.82 24.97 -16.84
C GLU A 123 -9.99 26.14 -15.87
N ASP A 124 -10.60 25.93 -14.70
CA ASP A 124 -10.80 26.97 -13.69
C ASP A 124 -9.46 27.48 -13.12
N VAL A 125 -8.54 26.57 -12.80
CA VAL A 125 -7.19 26.94 -12.34
C VAL A 125 -6.45 27.73 -13.42
N MET A 126 -6.52 27.26 -14.67
CA MET A 126 -5.87 27.94 -15.79
C MET A 126 -6.48 29.31 -16.08
N ALA A 127 -7.81 29.44 -16.03
CA ALA A 127 -8.51 30.70 -16.24
C ALA A 127 -8.10 31.76 -15.20
N ARG A 128 -8.00 31.37 -13.93
CA ARG A 128 -7.48 32.25 -12.87
C ARG A 128 -6.03 32.65 -13.12
N ALA A 129 -5.18 31.69 -13.50
CA ALA A 129 -3.78 31.95 -13.80
C ALA A 129 -3.61 32.91 -14.97
N TYR A 130 -4.39 32.74 -16.05
CA TYR A 130 -4.35 33.65 -17.20
C TYR A 130 -4.87 35.05 -16.86
N ALA A 131 -5.94 35.16 -16.08
CA ALA A 131 -6.46 36.47 -15.66
C ALA A 131 -5.44 37.26 -14.83
N GLU A 132 -4.71 36.58 -13.93
CA GLU A 132 -3.62 37.22 -13.15
C GLU A 132 -2.41 37.55 -14.04
N ALA A 133 -2.08 36.67 -15.00
CA ALA A 133 -0.99 36.91 -15.95
C ALA A 133 -1.29 38.09 -16.90
N GLU A 134 -2.52 38.28 -17.34
CA GLU A 134 -2.94 39.43 -18.14
C GLU A 134 -2.73 40.74 -17.37
N GLN A 135 -3.19 40.80 -16.11
CA GLN A 135 -2.99 41.97 -15.25
C GLN A 135 -1.51 42.28 -15.00
N LEU A 136 -0.67 41.26 -14.88
CA LEU A 136 0.78 41.44 -14.74
C LEU A 136 1.40 41.90 -16.07
N GLY A 137 0.98 41.31 -17.18
CA GLY A 137 1.43 41.65 -18.52
C GLY A 137 1.12 43.09 -18.91
N GLU A 138 -0.07 43.60 -18.58
CA GLU A 138 -0.44 45.02 -18.80
C GLU A 138 0.56 45.99 -18.14
N ARG A 139 1.11 45.62 -16.98
CA ARG A 139 2.09 46.43 -16.24
C ARG A 139 3.51 46.26 -16.78
N ASN A 140 3.79 45.16 -17.48
CA ASN A 140 5.13 44.75 -17.94
C ASN A 140 5.27 44.74 -19.48
N GLY A 141 4.50 45.57 -20.18
CA GLY A 141 4.62 45.71 -21.64
C GLY A 141 4.17 44.48 -22.43
N GLY A 142 3.18 43.75 -21.91
CA GLY A 142 2.54 42.59 -22.54
C GLY A 142 3.33 41.28 -22.42
N LYS A 143 4.34 41.22 -21.54
CA LYS A 143 5.20 40.04 -21.38
C LYS A 143 5.12 39.47 -19.98
N VAL A 144 5.09 38.15 -19.90
CA VAL A 144 5.21 37.38 -18.66
C VAL A 144 6.21 36.26 -18.90
N GLY A 145 7.23 36.17 -18.04
CA GLY A 145 8.22 35.10 -18.08
C GLY A 145 7.67 33.77 -17.57
N PHE A 146 8.35 32.67 -17.92
CA PHE A 146 7.95 31.33 -17.47
C PHE A 146 7.96 31.17 -15.95
N GLU A 147 8.96 31.74 -15.27
CA GLU A 147 9.06 31.69 -13.80
C GLU A 147 7.93 32.48 -13.13
N GLU A 148 7.62 33.66 -13.67
CA GLU A 148 6.52 34.50 -13.18
C GLU A 148 5.17 33.79 -13.35
N PHE A 149 4.93 33.21 -14.53
CA PHE A 149 3.72 32.43 -14.79
C PHE A 149 3.65 31.16 -13.93
N GLY A 150 4.78 30.49 -13.69
CA GLY A 150 4.86 29.36 -12.77
C GLY A 150 4.44 29.75 -11.35
N GLY A 151 4.89 30.91 -10.86
CA GLY A 151 4.48 31.43 -9.56
C GLY A 151 2.99 31.81 -9.50
N ILE A 152 2.42 32.35 -10.59
CA ILE A 152 0.98 32.60 -10.71
C ILE A 152 0.20 31.28 -10.63
N LEU A 153 0.65 30.26 -11.35
CA LEU A 153 0.00 28.94 -11.35
C LEU A 153 0.06 28.29 -9.95
N GLU A 154 1.19 28.38 -9.26
CA GLU A 154 1.34 27.91 -7.88
C GLU A 154 0.32 28.60 -6.96
N ARG A 155 0.18 29.93 -7.05
CA ARG A 155 -0.83 30.69 -6.29
C ARG A 155 -2.26 30.29 -6.63
N ALA A 156 -2.58 30.08 -7.91
CA ALA A 156 -3.91 29.67 -8.33
C ALA A 156 -4.28 28.28 -7.76
N VAL A 157 -3.34 27.34 -7.77
CA VAL A 157 -3.51 26.00 -7.17
C VAL A 157 -3.66 26.08 -5.65
N LEU A 158 -2.78 26.83 -4.96
CA LEU A 158 -2.83 27.00 -3.51
C LEU A 158 -4.09 27.75 -3.06
N GLY A 159 -4.53 28.76 -3.82
CA GLY A 159 -5.76 29.48 -3.56
C GLY A 159 -7.00 28.60 -3.67
N ARG A 160 -6.99 27.60 -4.56
CA ARG A 160 -8.03 26.56 -4.57
C ARG A 160 -7.87 25.60 -3.38
N ALA A 161 -6.63 25.29 -3.00
CA ALA A 161 -6.35 24.39 -1.88
C ALA A 161 -6.77 24.92 -0.50
N ALA A 162 -6.75 26.25 -0.34
CA ALA A 162 -7.10 26.93 0.90
C ALA A 162 -8.56 27.40 0.99
N ALA A 163 -9.35 27.25 -0.09
CA ALA A 163 -10.76 27.62 -0.16
C ALA A 163 -11.67 26.48 0.29
#